data_AF-A0A4Q3KV50-F1
#
_entry.id   AF-A0A4Q3KV50-F1
#
_cell.length_a   1.000
_cell.length_b   1.000
_cell.length_c   1.000
_cell.angle_alpha   90.00
_cell.angle_beta   90.00
_cell.angle_gamma   90.00
#
_symmetry.space_group_name_H-M   'P 1'
#
loop_
_entity.id
_entity.type
_entity.pdbx_description
1 polymer ?
#
loop_
_entity_poly.entity_id
_entity_poly.type
_entity_poly.pdbx_seq_one_letter_code
_entity_poly.pdbx_strand_id
1 'polypeptide(L)'
;MRSLSIQSGKILASSLFGTLMIAGLWFFGFYSINELRVSFGPKALLFIVMDLITAGVTVAGALYLLFGSAADISPRPLRRAAQRIAAILDVPIVSFGHSHDEEVWRLERPSGGKGWYCNTGTWIAVFTHDVLIPRERVQYTFLRIRDDQADLLHWSPGRGEPMKVILLDEGDPLV
;
A
#
# COMPACT_ATOMS: atom_id res chain seq x y z
N MET A 1 16.00 -13.86 -0.84
CA MET A 1 15.19 -14.85 -0.06
C MET A 1 15.35 -14.77 1.47
N ARG A 2 16.38 -14.13 2.05
CA ARG A 2 16.54 -14.04 3.54
C ARG A 2 15.63 -13.01 4.25
N SER A 3 14.95 -12.09 3.55
CA SER A 3 14.18 -11.01 4.18
C SER A 3 12.76 -11.41 4.62
N LEU A 4 12.13 -12.37 3.92
CA LEU A 4 10.75 -12.80 4.18
C LEU A 4 10.60 -13.57 5.49
N SER A 5 11.61 -14.35 5.92
CA SER A 5 11.54 -15.11 7.17
C SER A 5 11.63 -14.21 8.41
N ILE A 6 12.40 -13.13 8.34
CA ILE A 6 12.59 -12.19 9.45
C ILE A 6 11.33 -11.36 9.68
N GLN A 7 10.66 -10.92 8.61
CA GLN A 7 9.38 -10.19 8.73
C GLN A 7 8.27 -11.09 9.27
N SER A 8 8.16 -12.33 8.76
CA SER A 8 7.17 -13.30 9.25
C SER A 8 7.38 -13.61 10.73
N GLY A 9 8.63 -13.75 11.17
CA GLY A 9 8.95 -13.96 12.59
C GLY A 9 8.58 -12.79 13.49
N LYS A 10 8.75 -11.54 13.03
CA LYS A 10 8.37 -10.34 13.81
C LYS A 10 6.86 -10.23 14.00
N ILE A 11 6.08 -10.50 12.94
CA ILE A 11 4.62 -10.46 13.00
C ILE A 11 4.08 -11.55 13.93
N LEU A 12 4.64 -12.75 13.84
CA LEU A 12 4.27 -13.85 14.73
C LEU A 12 4.57 -13.51 16.19
N ALA A 13 5.76 -12.97 16.47
CA ALA A 13 6.17 -12.57 17.81
C ALA A 13 5.31 -11.44 18.39
N SER A 14 4.98 -10.42 17.58
CA SER A 14 4.15 -9.31 18.04
C SER A 14 2.70 -9.74 18.28
N SER A 15 2.14 -10.59 17.42
CA SER A 15 0.81 -11.16 17.61
C SER A 15 0.74 -12.01 18.87
N LEU A 16 1.71 -12.90 19.07
CA LEU A 16 1.79 -13.75 20.27
C LEU A 16 1.90 -12.91 21.54
N PHE A 17 2.76 -11.88 21.54
CA PHE A 17 2.92 -10.97 22.67
C PHE A 17 1.62 -10.24 23.00
N GLY A 18 0.93 -9.71 21.98
CA GLY A 18 -0.37 -9.04 22.15
C GLY A 18 -1.44 -9.97 22.75
N THR A 19 -1.54 -11.20 22.25
CA THR A 19 -2.47 -12.20 22.79
C THR A 19 -2.17 -12.55 24.24
N LEU A 20 -0.90 -12.76 24.59
CA LEU A 20 -0.48 -13.05 25.96
C LEU A 20 -0.78 -11.88 26.91
N MET A 21 -0.59 -10.65 26.46
CA MET A 21 -0.93 -9.46 27.25
C MET A 21 -2.42 -9.34 27.53
N ILE A 22 -3.27 -9.54 26.52
CA ILE A 22 -4.74 -9.51 26.69
C ILE A 22 -5.19 -10.62 27.65
N ALA A 23 -4.68 -11.84 27.46
CA ALA A 23 -4.99 -12.96 28.36
C ALA A 23 -4.53 -12.68 29.80
N GLY A 24 -3.32 -12.15 29.98
CA GLY A 24 -2.78 -11.80 31.30
C GLY A 24 -3.61 -10.74 32.02
N LEU A 25 -4.04 -9.69 31.31
CA LEU A 25 -4.91 -8.66 31.85
C LEU A 25 -6.29 -9.20 32.23
N TRP A 26 -6.85 -10.09 31.40
CA TRP A 26 -8.11 -10.75 31.70
C TRP A 26 -8.02 -11.63 32.96
N PHE A 27 -6.97 -12.45 33.08
CA PHE A 27 -6.74 -13.28 34.28
C PHE A 27 -6.52 -12.43 35.54
N PHE A 28 -5.79 -11.32 35.42
CA PHE A 28 -5.58 -10.39 36.53
C PHE A 28 -6.91 -9.77 36.98
N GLY A 29 -7.74 -9.32 36.03
CA GLY A 29 -9.09 -8.81 36.31
C GLY A 29 -9.97 -9.87 36.98
N PHE A 30 -9.96 -11.09 36.44
CA PHE A 30 -10.70 -12.22 36.98
C PHE A 30 -10.33 -12.49 38.45
N TYR A 31 -9.02 -12.59 38.73
CA TYR A 31 -8.52 -12.83 40.09
C TYR A 31 -8.90 -11.68 41.03
N SER A 32 -8.75 -10.45 40.58
CA SER A 32 -9.06 -9.25 41.37
C SER A 32 -10.54 -9.17 41.75
N ILE A 33 -11.46 -9.49 40.82
CA ILE A 33 -12.90 -9.55 41.08
C ILE A 33 -13.23 -10.68 42.04
N ASN A 34 -12.56 -11.84 41.90
CA ASN A 34 -12.80 -12.99 42.74
C ASN A 34 -12.44 -12.73 44.22
N GLU A 35 -11.36 -12.00 44.49
CA GLU A 35 -10.89 -11.63 45.83
C GLU A 35 -11.79 -10.61 46.56
N LEU A 36 -12.68 -9.92 45.85
CA LEU A 36 -13.60 -8.96 46.48
C LEU A 36 -14.53 -9.67 47.49
N ARG A 37 -14.65 -9.14 48.70
CA ARG A 37 -15.57 -9.64 49.73
C ARG A 37 -16.99 -9.09 49.56
N VAL A 38 -17.53 -9.22 48.37
CA VAL A 38 -18.90 -8.81 48.03
C VAL A 38 -19.76 -10.03 47.69
N SER A 39 -21.08 -9.84 47.73
CA SER A 39 -22.03 -10.90 47.37
C SER A 39 -21.91 -11.28 45.89
N PHE A 40 -22.51 -12.40 45.53
CA PHE A 40 -22.42 -12.97 44.18
C PHE A 40 -22.89 -12.00 43.07
N GLY A 41 -23.97 -11.26 43.29
CA GLY A 41 -24.57 -10.38 42.28
C GLY A 41 -23.61 -9.31 41.73
N PRO A 42 -22.99 -8.49 42.60
CA PRO A 42 -21.96 -7.53 42.18
C PRO A 42 -20.76 -8.17 41.48
N LYS A 43 -20.31 -9.35 41.91
CA LYS A 43 -19.22 -10.07 41.21
C LYS A 43 -19.63 -10.45 39.79
N ALA A 44 -20.81 -11.05 39.64
CA ALA A 44 -21.33 -11.45 38.34
C ALA A 44 -21.45 -10.25 37.39
N LEU A 45 -21.92 -9.10 37.88
CA LEU A 45 -21.98 -7.87 37.09
C LEU A 45 -20.57 -7.40 36.65
N LEU A 46 -19.59 -7.42 37.55
CA LEU A 46 -18.22 -7.02 37.23
C LEU A 46 -17.58 -7.97 36.19
N PHE A 47 -17.83 -9.27 36.28
CA PHE A 47 -17.38 -10.24 35.27
C PHE A 47 -17.98 -9.95 33.90
N ILE A 48 -19.30 -9.73 33.84
CA ILE A 48 -19.98 -9.41 32.57
C ILE A 48 -19.39 -8.13 31.96
N VAL A 49 -19.20 -7.08 32.76
CA VAL A 49 -18.62 -5.82 32.26
C VAL A 49 -17.19 -6.02 31.76
N MET A 50 -16.36 -6.76 32.50
CA MET A 50 -14.98 -7.08 32.11
C MET A 50 -14.93 -7.86 30.79
N ASP A 51 -15.78 -8.87 30.64
CA ASP A 51 -15.86 -9.70 29.44
C ASP A 51 -16.32 -8.88 28.23
N LEU A 52 -17.33 -8.02 28.40
CA LEU A 52 -17.80 -7.12 27.34
C LEU A 52 -16.72 -6.12 26.90
N ILE A 53 -15.97 -5.53 27.84
CA ILE A 53 -14.86 -4.62 27.52
C ILE A 53 -13.77 -5.39 26.75
N THR A 54 -13.38 -6.56 27.24
CA THR A 54 -12.32 -7.37 26.61
C THR A 54 -12.72 -7.81 25.21
N ALA A 55 -13.95 -8.27 25.03
CA ALA A 55 -14.51 -8.62 23.72
C ALA A 55 -14.56 -7.40 22.79
N GLY A 56 -15.05 -6.26 23.28
CA GLY A 56 -15.12 -5.01 22.52
C GLY A 56 -13.76 -4.53 22.03
N VAL A 57 -12.75 -4.51 22.90
CA VAL A 57 -11.37 -4.14 22.53
C VAL A 57 -10.78 -5.12 21.53
N THR A 58 -11.01 -6.43 21.72
CA THR A 58 -10.49 -7.47 20.81
C THR A 58 -11.10 -7.34 19.42
N VAL A 59 -12.43 -7.17 19.34
CA VAL A 59 -13.15 -6.98 18.06
C VAL A 59 -12.72 -5.67 17.40
N ALA A 60 -12.69 -4.55 18.14
CA ALA A 60 -12.26 -3.26 17.60
C ALA A 60 -10.81 -3.31 17.10
N GLY A 61 -9.91 -3.96 17.83
CA GLY A 61 -8.53 -4.18 17.40
C GLY A 61 -8.43 -5.05 16.15
N ALA A 62 -9.19 -6.15 16.09
CA ALA A 62 -9.24 -7.00 14.90
C ALA A 62 -9.79 -6.25 13.68
N LEU A 63 -10.88 -5.49 13.85
CA LEU A 63 -11.44 -4.64 12.80
C LEU A 63 -10.45 -3.55 12.39
N TYR A 64 -9.76 -2.92 13.33
CA TYR A 64 -8.71 -1.95 13.02
C TYR A 64 -7.54 -2.58 12.26
N LEU A 65 -7.15 -3.82 12.54
CA LEU A 65 -6.11 -4.51 11.79
C LEU A 65 -6.58 -4.92 10.38
N LEU A 66 -7.82 -5.42 10.27
CA LEU A 66 -8.42 -5.85 9.02
C LEU A 66 -8.76 -4.68 8.09
N PHE A 67 -9.24 -3.56 8.64
CA PHE A 67 -9.73 -2.41 7.89
C PHE A 67 -8.84 -1.18 7.97
N GLY A 68 -8.02 -1.05 9.01
CA GLY A 68 -7.05 0.04 9.17
C GLY A 68 -5.77 -0.16 8.37
N SER A 69 -5.62 -1.27 7.66
CA SER A 69 -4.48 -1.54 6.76
C SER A 69 -4.85 -1.37 5.29
N ALA A 70 -5.29 -0.16 4.94
CA ALA A 70 -5.02 0.45 3.63
C ALA A 70 -4.60 1.92 3.79
N ALA A 71 -4.02 2.29 4.95
CA ALA A 71 -3.33 3.57 5.10
C ALA A 71 -2.00 3.52 4.32
N ASP A 72 -2.13 3.70 3.01
CA ASP A 72 -1.21 4.35 2.07
C ASP A 72 0.27 4.40 2.46
N ILE A 73 0.91 3.23 2.61
CA ILE A 73 2.29 3.13 2.16
C ILE A 73 2.17 2.91 0.66
N SER A 74 1.96 3.98 -0.12
CA SER A 74 2.00 3.89 -1.58
C SER A 74 3.26 3.10 -1.96
N PRO A 75 3.15 1.84 -2.43
CA PRO A 75 4.27 0.93 -2.54
C PRO A 75 4.99 1.20 -3.85
N ARG A 76 5.39 2.46 -4.05
CA ARG A 76 6.07 2.91 -5.27
C ARG A 76 7.51 3.23 -4.94
N PRO A 77 8.35 2.23 -4.59
CA PRO A 77 9.77 2.42 -4.36
C PRO A 77 10.44 3.05 -5.58
N LEU A 78 9.89 2.82 -6.77
CA LEU A 78 10.33 3.44 -8.02
C LEU A 78 10.06 4.95 -8.06
N ARG A 79 8.89 5.45 -7.64
CA ARG A 79 8.66 6.91 -7.50
C ARG A 79 9.68 7.56 -6.56
N ARG A 80 9.92 6.94 -5.39
CA ARG A 80 10.90 7.45 -4.41
C ARG A 80 12.32 7.44 -4.97
N ALA A 81 12.70 6.36 -5.67
CA ALA A 81 13.99 6.28 -6.34
C ALA A 81 14.13 7.35 -7.43
N ALA A 82 13.09 7.55 -8.25
CA ALA A 82 13.07 8.59 -9.28
C ALA A 82 13.19 9.99 -8.66
N GLN A 83 12.43 10.28 -7.60
CA GLN A 83 12.53 11.55 -6.86
C GLN A 83 13.93 11.78 -6.30
N ARG A 84 14.57 10.74 -5.76
CA ARG A 84 15.94 10.82 -5.26
C ARG A 84 16.95 11.09 -6.39
N ILE A 85 16.80 10.44 -7.54
CA ILE A 85 17.65 10.69 -8.71
C ILE A 85 17.49 12.14 -9.18
N ALA A 86 16.25 12.62 -9.30
CA ALA A 86 15.97 14.00 -9.68
C ALA A 86 16.53 15.01 -8.67
N ALA A 87 16.47 14.73 -7.37
CA ALA A 87 17.04 15.60 -6.35
C ALA A 87 18.58 15.68 -6.40
N ILE A 88 19.27 14.59 -6.77
CA ILE A 88 20.74 14.53 -6.82
C ILE A 88 21.26 15.11 -8.14
N LEU A 89 20.63 14.77 -9.26
CA LEU A 89 21.12 15.07 -10.61
C LEU A 89 20.40 16.26 -11.28
N ASP A 90 19.30 16.73 -10.70
CA ASP A 90 18.46 17.81 -11.23
C ASP A 90 18.02 17.60 -12.70
N VAL A 91 17.72 16.35 -13.06
CA VAL A 91 17.30 15.97 -14.42
C VAL A 91 15.80 16.22 -14.66
N PRO A 92 15.41 16.62 -15.88
CA PRO A 92 14.00 16.88 -16.22
C PRO A 92 13.16 15.60 -16.35
N ILE A 93 13.79 14.46 -16.65
CA ILE A 93 13.09 13.21 -16.93
C ILE A 93 13.85 12.04 -16.29
N VAL A 94 13.14 11.18 -15.58
CA VAL A 94 13.63 9.88 -15.10
C VAL A 94 12.74 8.80 -15.70
N SER A 95 13.33 7.83 -16.37
CA SER A 95 12.58 6.71 -16.97
C SER A 95 13.02 5.38 -16.38
N PHE A 96 12.04 4.53 -16.06
CA PHE A 96 12.26 3.15 -15.65
C PHE A 96 11.45 2.17 -16.52
N GLY A 97 11.75 0.89 -16.32
CA GLY A 97 10.96 -0.24 -16.80
C GLY A 97 10.93 -1.31 -15.72
N HIS A 98 10.91 -2.59 -16.14
CA HIS A 98 11.06 -3.78 -15.30
C HIS A 98 9.85 -4.16 -14.43
N SER A 99 9.09 -3.21 -13.86
CA SER A 99 7.93 -3.57 -13.01
C SER A 99 6.72 -4.07 -13.79
N HIS A 100 6.73 -3.89 -15.11
CA HIS A 100 5.61 -4.16 -16.02
C HIS A 100 4.40 -3.24 -15.84
N ASP A 101 4.48 -2.23 -14.97
CA ASP A 101 3.42 -1.24 -14.77
C ASP A 101 3.70 0.02 -15.59
N GLU A 102 2.67 0.52 -16.28
CA GLU A 102 2.76 1.82 -16.95
C GLU A 102 2.46 2.94 -15.96
N GLU A 103 3.35 3.95 -15.89
CA GLU A 103 3.20 5.02 -14.91
C GLU A 103 3.76 6.35 -15.44
N VAL A 104 3.06 7.44 -15.13
CA VAL A 104 3.56 8.81 -15.31
C VAL A 104 3.33 9.55 -14.00
N TRP A 105 4.38 10.21 -13.51
CA TRP A 105 4.31 10.98 -12.26
C TRP A 105 5.18 12.23 -12.34
N ARG A 106 4.77 13.29 -11.65
CA ARG A 106 5.51 14.56 -11.62
C ARG A 106 6.62 14.49 -10.57
N LEU A 107 7.83 14.88 -10.96
CA LEU A 107 8.98 15.00 -10.08
C LEU A 107 9.13 16.44 -9.58
N GLU A 108 9.62 16.57 -8.36
CA GLU A 108 10.12 17.84 -7.83
C GLU A 108 11.60 17.98 -8.14
N ARG A 109 12.00 19.11 -8.74
CA ARG A 109 13.39 19.37 -9.12
C ARG A 109 13.98 20.50 -8.28
N PRO A 110 15.25 20.39 -7.83
CA PRO A 110 15.93 21.46 -7.11
C PRO A 110 15.96 22.80 -7.85
N SER A 111 16.07 22.78 -9.19
CA SER A 111 16.03 23.98 -10.02
C SER A 111 14.63 24.62 -10.17
N GLY A 112 13.58 23.97 -9.66
CA GLY A 112 12.19 24.41 -9.82
C GLY A 112 11.59 24.18 -11.21
N GLY A 113 12.34 23.58 -12.14
CA GLY A 113 11.84 23.21 -13.47
C GLY A 113 10.84 22.05 -13.45
N LYS A 114 10.10 21.86 -14.54
CA LYS A 114 9.23 20.68 -14.70
C LYS A 114 10.08 19.40 -14.68
N GLY A 115 9.57 18.38 -14.01
CA GLY A 115 10.21 17.07 -13.84
C GLY A 115 9.20 15.95 -14.06
N TRP A 116 9.60 14.88 -14.74
CA TRP A 116 8.72 13.74 -15.05
C TRP A 116 9.39 12.41 -14.74
N TYR A 117 8.68 11.55 -14.02
CA TYR A 117 8.98 10.14 -13.90
C TYR A 117 8.06 9.35 -14.83
N CYS A 118 8.63 8.49 -15.66
CA CYS A 118 7.89 7.59 -16.54
C CYS A 118 8.32 6.15 -16.31
N ASN A 119 7.37 5.24 -16.11
CA ASN A 119 7.59 3.81 -16.18
C ASN A 119 6.99 3.29 -17.48
N THR A 120 7.83 2.67 -18.30
CA THR A 120 7.44 2.18 -19.63
C THR A 120 6.60 0.91 -19.58
N GLY A 121 6.49 0.26 -18.42
CA GLY A 121 5.71 -0.95 -18.25
C GLY A 121 6.25 -2.11 -19.10
N THR A 122 5.37 -2.80 -19.80
CA THR A 122 5.72 -3.94 -20.65
C THR A 122 4.91 -3.95 -21.95
N TRP A 123 5.30 -4.81 -22.89
CA TRP A 123 4.61 -4.99 -24.19
C TRP A 123 3.62 -6.14 -24.20
N ILE A 124 3.51 -6.85 -23.08
CA ILE A 124 2.51 -7.90 -22.90
C ILE A 124 1.27 -7.29 -22.23
N ALA A 125 0.09 -7.76 -22.61
CA ALA A 125 -1.11 -7.49 -21.83
C ALA A 125 -0.93 -8.14 -20.46
N VAL A 126 -0.53 -7.37 -19.45
CA VAL A 126 -0.54 -7.83 -18.06
C VAL A 126 -2.00 -7.85 -17.66
N PHE A 127 -2.58 -9.05 -17.59
CA PHE A 127 -3.92 -9.26 -17.05
C PHE A 127 -3.87 -9.07 -15.52
N THR A 128 -3.75 -7.85 -15.04
CA THR A 128 -3.97 -7.50 -13.64
C THR A 128 -5.47 -7.32 -13.42
N HIS A 129 -6.10 -8.36 -12.86
CA HIS A 129 -7.40 -8.53 -12.18
C HIS A 129 -8.62 -7.57 -12.32
N ASP A 130 -8.57 -6.47 -13.06
CA ASP A 130 -9.75 -5.63 -13.35
C ASP A 130 -10.13 -5.75 -14.83
N VAL A 131 -11.00 -6.73 -15.07
CA VAL A 131 -11.47 -7.25 -16.38
C VAL A 131 -12.34 -6.25 -17.17
N LEU A 132 -12.36 -4.97 -16.82
CA LEU A 132 -13.35 -4.02 -17.35
C LEU A 132 -12.82 -2.98 -18.36
N ILE A 133 -11.52 -2.92 -18.62
CA ILE A 133 -10.99 -2.04 -19.67
C ILE A 133 -10.55 -2.89 -20.88
N PRO A 134 -11.19 -2.76 -22.05
CA PRO A 134 -10.76 -3.44 -23.26
C PRO A 134 -9.40 -2.88 -23.71
N ARG A 135 -8.30 -3.54 -23.30
CA ARG A 135 -6.98 -3.30 -23.88
C ARG A 135 -6.86 -4.08 -25.19
N GLU A 136 -6.19 -3.50 -26.17
CA GLU A 136 -5.87 -4.21 -27.40
C GLU A 136 -4.90 -5.35 -27.06
N ARG A 137 -5.03 -6.49 -27.75
CA ARG A 137 -4.27 -7.72 -27.43
C ARG A 137 -2.75 -7.53 -27.57
N VAL A 138 -2.33 -6.54 -28.35
CA VAL A 138 -0.93 -6.18 -28.59
C VAL A 138 -0.81 -4.67 -28.45
N GLN A 139 -0.12 -4.21 -27.41
CA GLN A 139 0.18 -2.81 -27.15
C GLN A 139 1.68 -2.65 -26.89
N TYR A 140 2.36 -1.93 -27.77
CA TYR A 140 3.78 -1.64 -27.64
C TYR A 140 3.95 -0.28 -26.99
N THR A 141 4.16 -0.28 -25.67
CA THR A 141 4.40 0.93 -24.90
C THR A 141 5.80 1.49 -25.17
N PHE A 142 5.90 2.79 -25.36
CA PHE A 142 7.15 3.49 -25.56
C PHE A 142 7.10 4.90 -24.99
N LEU A 143 8.27 5.42 -24.61
CA LEU A 143 8.43 6.78 -24.14
C LEU A 143 8.90 7.68 -25.29
N ARG A 144 8.14 8.73 -25.59
CA ARG A 144 8.56 9.77 -26.54
C ARG A 144 9.03 11.00 -25.79
N ILE A 145 10.28 11.38 -26.01
CA ILE A 145 10.88 12.58 -25.42
C ILE A 145 11.01 13.64 -26.52
N ARG A 146 10.51 14.85 -26.26
CA ARG A 146 10.70 16.04 -27.09
C ARG A 146 11.09 17.18 -26.17
N ASP A 147 12.31 17.67 -26.32
CA ASP A 147 12.90 18.68 -25.44
C ASP A 147 12.85 18.25 -23.96
N ASP A 148 12.06 18.95 -23.14
CA ASP A 148 11.85 18.68 -21.72
C ASP A 148 10.52 17.95 -21.43
N GLN A 149 9.77 17.57 -22.47
CA GLN A 149 8.49 16.88 -22.35
C GLN A 149 8.65 15.37 -22.57
N ALA A 150 7.93 14.61 -21.75
CA ALA A 150 7.90 13.16 -21.80
C ALA A 150 6.44 12.68 -21.98
N ASP A 151 6.16 12.05 -23.13
CA ASP A 151 4.87 11.43 -23.42
C ASP A 151 5.00 9.90 -23.34
N LEU A 152 4.24 9.26 -22.46
CA LEU A 152 4.11 7.81 -22.47
C LEU A 152 2.99 7.40 -23.45
N LEU A 153 3.37 6.67 -24.50
CA LEU A 153 2.50 6.31 -25.61
C LEU A 153 2.49 4.79 -25.81
N HIS A 154 1.46 4.29 -26.48
CA HIS A 154 1.43 2.94 -27.02
C HIS A 154 1.14 2.96 -28.51
N TRP A 155 1.65 1.95 -29.20
CA TRP A 155 1.32 1.66 -30.60
C TRP A 155 0.77 0.25 -30.73
N SER A 156 -0.17 0.07 -31.65
CA SER A 156 -0.76 -1.23 -31.94
C SER A 156 -0.85 -1.47 -33.44
N PRO A 157 -0.66 -2.71 -33.91
CA PRO A 157 -0.83 -3.05 -35.32
C PRO A 157 -2.23 -2.66 -35.83
N GLY A 158 -2.28 -1.90 -36.93
CA GLY A 158 -3.53 -1.49 -37.58
C GLY A 158 -4.00 -0.06 -37.27
N ARG A 159 -3.42 0.63 -36.28
CA ARG A 159 -3.87 1.97 -35.88
C ARG A 159 -3.18 3.11 -36.63
N GLY A 160 -2.05 2.86 -37.30
CA GLY A 160 -1.33 3.86 -38.11
C GLY A 160 -0.63 4.98 -37.33
N GLU A 161 -1.06 5.27 -36.09
CA GLU A 161 -0.51 6.32 -35.23
C GLU A 161 -0.39 5.87 -33.75
N PRO A 162 0.53 6.47 -32.97
CA PRO A 162 0.62 6.25 -31.54
C PRO A 162 -0.49 6.93 -30.71
N MET A 163 -0.90 6.28 -29.64
CA MET A 163 -1.93 6.73 -28.70
C MET A 163 -1.32 6.98 -27.31
N LYS A 164 -1.94 7.80 -26.46
CA LYS A 164 -1.55 7.89 -25.03
C LYS A 164 -1.86 6.57 -24.31
N VAL A 165 -0.97 6.15 -23.42
CA VAL A 165 -1.24 5.00 -22.54
C VAL A 165 -2.38 5.33 -21.58
N ILE A 166 -3.30 4.38 -21.41
CA ILE A 166 -4.33 4.45 -20.39
C ILE A 166 -3.73 3.95 -19.08
N LEU A 167 -3.50 4.88 -18.15
CA LEU A 167 -2.95 4.58 -16.83
C LEU A 167 -4.07 4.04 -15.93
N LEU A 168 -3.82 2.91 -15.26
CA LEU A 168 -4.83 2.23 -14.43
C LEU A 168 -5.05 2.90 -13.07
N ASP A 169 -4.17 3.82 -12.70
CA ASP A 169 -4.09 4.35 -11.34
C ASP A 169 -3.86 5.87 -11.42
N GLU A 170 -4.82 6.58 -12.01
CA GLU A 170 -4.98 8.03 -11.81
C GLU A 170 -5.52 8.28 -10.41
N GLY A 171 -4.68 8.01 -9.40
CA GLY A 171 -4.84 8.64 -8.10
C GLY A 171 -4.68 10.15 -8.29
N ASP A 172 -5.71 10.89 -7.89
CA ASP A 172 -5.87 12.34 -8.00
C ASP A 172 -4.53 13.08 -7.75
N PRO A 173 -4.06 13.96 -8.66
CA PRO A 173 -2.83 14.72 -8.45
C PRO A 173 -2.90 15.74 -7.30
N LEU A 174 -4.02 15.82 -6.57
CA LEU A 174 -4.31 16.88 -5.58
C LEU A 174 -4.92 16.39 -4.25
N VAL A 175 -4.51 15.23 -3.74
CA VAL A 175 -4.73 14.86 -2.32
C VAL A 175 -3.42 14.52 -1.64
#